data_AF-A0A924PQJ1-F1
#
_entry.id   AF-A0A924PQJ1-F1
#
_cell.length_a   1.000
_cell.length_b   1.000
_cell.length_c   1.000
_cell.angle_alpha   90.00
_cell.angle_beta   90.00
_cell.angle_gamma   90.00
#
_symmetry.space_group_name_H-M   'P 1'
#
loop_
_entity.id
_entity.type
_entity.pdbx_description
1 polymer ?
#
loop_
_entity_poly.entity_id
_entity_poly.type
_entity_poly.pdbx_seq_one_letter_code
_entity_poly.pdbx_strand_id
1 'polypeptide(L)'
;EWFEVSQSTVDAIARTKAQGGRVVAVGTTTLRALESAALFCPPHQILKAGSRDTAIFIMPGFEFKVVDVLVTNFHLPKSTLMMLVSAFAGYEHIRALYRHAIAQQYRFFSYGDAMLIQR
;
A
#
# COMPACT_ATOMS: atom_id res chain seq x y z
N GLU A 1 -14.44 -3.51 -3.56
CA GLU A 1 -14.54 -2.41 -2.57
C GLU A 1 -14.84 -1.13 -3.35
N TRP A 2 -15.70 -0.27 -2.82
CA TRP A 2 -15.95 1.06 -3.39
C TRP A 2 -15.04 2.08 -2.70
N PHE A 3 -14.37 2.93 -3.47
CA PHE A 3 -13.48 3.96 -2.95
C PHE A 3 -13.70 5.30 -3.67
N GLU A 4 -13.28 6.38 -3.03
CA GLU A 4 -13.27 7.73 -3.60
C GLU A 4 -11.89 8.38 -3.38
N VAL A 5 -11.36 8.98 -4.44
CA VAL A 5 -10.16 9.83 -4.37
C VAL A 5 -10.53 11.23 -4.85
N SER A 6 -10.42 12.22 -3.98
CA SER A 6 -10.70 13.61 -4.31
C SER A 6 -9.63 14.21 -5.23
N GLN A 7 -10.00 15.26 -5.98
CA GLN A 7 -9.02 16.01 -6.77
C GLN A 7 -7.93 16.64 -5.89
N SER A 8 -8.29 17.14 -4.70
CA SER A 8 -7.32 17.67 -3.75
C SER A 8 -6.27 16.65 -3.31
N THR A 9 -6.65 15.36 -3.19
CA THR A 9 -5.72 14.27 -2.87
C THR A 9 -4.77 13.99 -4.04
N VAL A 10 -5.31 13.95 -5.26
CA VAL A 10 -4.50 13.78 -6.49
C VAL A 10 -3.46 14.90 -6.61
N ASP A 11 -3.89 16.15 -6.41
CA ASP A 11 -3.01 17.32 -6.51
C ASP A 11 -1.92 17.31 -5.42
N ALA A 12 -2.25 16.89 -4.20
CA ALA A 12 -1.31 16.76 -3.10
C ALA A 12 -0.25 15.68 -3.39
N ILE A 13 -0.67 14.53 -3.92
CA ILE A 13 0.22 13.43 -4.31
C ILE A 13 1.14 13.86 -5.45
N ALA A 14 0.59 14.50 -6.48
CA ALA A 14 1.36 14.99 -7.63
C ALA A 14 2.42 16.00 -7.20
N ARG A 15 2.05 16.97 -6.35
CA ARG A 15 2.98 17.95 -5.78
C ARG A 15 4.08 17.28 -4.96
N THR A 16 3.71 16.32 -4.11
CA THR A 16 4.66 15.58 -3.27
C THR A 16 5.70 14.86 -4.12
N LYS A 17 5.27 14.14 -5.16
CA LYS A 17 6.19 13.44 -6.07
C LYS A 17 7.04 14.41 -6.90
N ALA A 18 6.49 15.52 -7.36
CA ALA A 18 7.24 16.55 -8.09
C ALA A 18 8.37 17.18 -7.25
N GLN A 19 8.21 17.20 -5.93
CA GLN A 19 9.21 17.68 -4.98
C GLN A 19 10.20 16.58 -4.53
N GLY A 20 10.12 15.37 -5.11
CA GLY A 20 10.93 14.22 -4.68
C GLY A 20 10.52 13.65 -3.32
N GLY A 21 9.34 14.02 -2.81
CA GLY A 21 8.78 13.49 -1.58
C GLY A 21 8.22 12.07 -1.73
N ARG A 22 7.91 11.45 -0.60
CA ARG A 22 7.35 10.08 -0.52
C ARG A 22 5.87 10.12 -0.18
N VAL A 23 5.08 9.27 -0.84
CA VAL A 23 3.67 9.05 -0.54
C VAL A 23 3.53 7.90 0.45
N VAL A 24 3.03 8.20 1.66
CA VAL A 24 2.84 7.23 2.73
C VAL A 24 1.36 6.81 2.77
N ALA A 25 1.07 5.55 2.43
CA ALA A 25 -0.26 4.99 2.63
C ALA A 25 -0.41 4.49 4.07
N VAL A 26 -1.54 4.82 4.69
CA VAL A 26 -1.91 4.29 6.01
C VAL A 26 -3.05 3.29 5.81
N GLY A 27 -2.72 2.01 5.95
CA GLY A 27 -3.61 0.88 5.69
C GLY A 27 -3.54 0.34 4.25
N THR A 28 -3.72 -0.97 4.11
CA THR A 28 -3.74 -1.66 2.81
C THR A 28 -4.95 -1.30 1.95
N THR A 29 -6.08 -0.93 2.55
CA THR A 29 -7.26 -0.41 1.82
C THR A 29 -6.92 0.91 1.11
N THR A 30 -6.24 1.83 1.80
CA THR A 30 -5.75 3.09 1.22
C THR A 30 -4.79 2.82 0.07
N LEU A 31 -3.85 1.89 0.26
CA LEU A 31 -2.92 1.48 -0.80
C LEU A 31 -3.68 0.96 -2.03
N ARG A 32 -4.65 0.07 -1.85
CA ARG A 32 -5.42 -0.51 -2.95
C ARG A 32 -6.25 0.53 -3.68
N ALA A 33 -6.85 1.48 -2.97
CA ALA A 33 -7.61 2.57 -3.58
C ALA A 33 -6.70 3.45 -4.47
N LEU A 34 -5.52 3.84 -3.96
CA LEU A 34 -4.56 4.66 -4.72
C LEU A 34 -3.99 3.93 -5.93
N GLU A 35 -3.50 2.71 -5.76
CA GLU A 35 -2.96 1.92 -6.88
C GLU A 35 -4.06 1.58 -7.89
N SER A 36 -5.29 1.34 -7.45
CA SER A 36 -6.43 1.16 -8.35
C SER A 36 -6.75 2.43 -9.13
N ALA A 37 -6.70 3.61 -8.52
CA ALA A 37 -6.92 4.89 -9.21
C ALA A 37 -5.80 5.18 -10.25
N ALA A 38 -4.58 4.70 -10.01
CA ALA A 38 -3.46 4.81 -10.94
C ALA A 38 -3.57 3.90 -12.17
N LEU A 39 -4.37 2.83 -12.12
CA LEU A 39 -4.63 1.99 -13.31
C LEU A 39 -5.48 2.71 -14.36
N PHE A 40 -6.27 3.71 -13.96
CA PHE A 40 -7.20 4.43 -14.84
C PHE A 40 -6.71 5.84 -15.21
N CYS A 41 -5.44 6.17 -14.90
CA CYS A 41 -4.90 7.48 -15.21
C CYS A 41 -4.52 7.61 -16.69
N PRO A 42 -4.76 8.77 -17.33
CA PRO A 42 -4.23 9.05 -18.66
C PRO A 42 -2.69 9.01 -18.68
N PRO A 43 -2.07 8.89 -19.87
CA PRO A 43 -0.63 9.12 -20.02
C PRO A 43 -0.21 10.44 -19.37
N HIS A 44 0.97 10.46 -18.75
CA HIS A 44 1.56 11.62 -18.05
C HIS A 44 0.87 12.05 -16.74
N GLN A 45 -0.14 11.31 -16.27
CA GLN A 45 -0.69 11.48 -14.92
C GLN A 45 -0.36 10.25 -14.07
N ILE A 46 -0.23 10.44 -12.76
CA ILE A 46 0.06 9.36 -11.80
C ILE A 46 -1.21 8.80 -11.15
N LEU A 47 -2.32 9.56 -11.18
CA LEU A 47 -3.55 9.25 -10.47
C LEU A 47 -4.73 9.99 -11.12
N LYS A 48 -5.93 9.41 -11.06
CA LYS A 48 -7.17 10.04 -11.54
C LYS A 48 -8.19 10.15 -10.40
N ALA A 49 -8.73 11.34 -10.18
CA ALA A 49 -9.80 11.57 -9.21
C ALA A 49 -11.09 10.82 -9.55
N GLY A 50 -11.96 10.69 -8.55
CA GLY A 50 -13.31 10.15 -8.66
C GLY A 50 -13.53 8.91 -7.81
N SER A 51 -14.75 8.40 -7.87
CA SER A 51 -15.20 7.24 -7.10
C SER A 51 -15.42 6.04 -8.01
N ARG A 52 -14.97 4.87 -7.57
CA ARG A 52 -14.93 3.64 -8.39
C ARG A 52 -15.02 2.42 -7.50
N ASP A 53 -15.48 1.31 -8.08
CA ASP A 53 -15.18 0.00 -7.53
C ASP A 53 -13.75 -0.42 -7.88
N THR A 54 -13.11 -1.11 -6.94
CA THR A 54 -11.87 -1.83 -7.17
C THR A 54 -12.02 -3.31 -6.86
N ALA A 55 -11.49 -4.11 -7.78
CA ALA A 55 -11.21 -5.53 -7.61
C ALA A 55 -9.72 -5.81 -7.73
N ILE A 56 -8.86 -4.79 -7.54
CA ILE A 56 -7.42 -4.94 -7.70
C ILE A 56 -6.88 -6.02 -6.77
N PHE A 57 -6.12 -6.95 -7.34
CA PHE A 57 -5.45 -8.02 -6.62
C PHE A 57 -3.94 -7.83 -6.75
N ILE A 58 -3.30 -7.49 -5.64
CA ILE A 58 -1.88 -7.15 -5.60
C ILE A 58 -1.10 -8.40 -5.18
N MET A 59 -0.24 -8.87 -6.08
CA MET A 59 0.61 -10.05 -5.90
C MET A 59 2.08 -9.69 -6.18
N PRO A 60 3.05 -10.51 -5.74
CA PRO A 60 4.45 -10.32 -6.09
C PRO A 60 4.63 -10.12 -7.61
N GLY A 61 5.39 -9.09 -7.99
CA GLY A 61 5.53 -8.63 -9.38
C GLY A 61 4.61 -7.48 -9.78
N PHE A 62 3.69 -7.05 -8.91
CA PHE A 62 2.89 -5.85 -9.12
C PHE A 62 3.75 -4.58 -9.12
N GLU A 63 3.56 -3.71 -10.11
CA GLU A 63 4.26 -2.43 -10.22
C GLU A 63 3.50 -1.33 -9.46
N PHE A 64 4.05 -0.88 -8.34
CA PHE A 64 3.49 0.22 -7.55
C PHE A 64 3.87 1.57 -8.16
N LYS A 65 2.85 2.38 -8.48
CA LYS A 65 3.04 3.70 -9.12
C LYS A 65 2.95 4.85 -8.13
N VAL A 66 2.14 4.69 -7.08
CA VAL A 66 1.74 5.81 -6.22
C VAL A 66 2.41 5.72 -4.88
N VAL A 67 2.26 4.60 -4.18
CA VAL A 67 2.67 4.47 -2.78
C VAL A 67 4.15 4.13 -2.68
N ASP A 68 4.88 4.91 -1.87
CA ASP A 68 6.31 4.71 -1.62
C ASP A 68 6.57 4.05 -0.27
N VAL A 69 5.69 4.28 0.71
CA VAL A 69 5.78 3.74 2.08
C VAL A 69 4.38 3.29 2.54
N LEU A 70 4.30 2.17 3.28
CA LEU A 70 3.06 1.65 3.83
C LEU A 70 3.15 1.50 5.35
N VAL A 71 2.18 2.06 6.05
CA VAL A 71 1.88 1.74 7.44
C VAL A 71 0.74 0.73 7.47
N THR A 72 0.94 -0.43 8.08
CA THR A 72 -0.11 -1.46 8.20
C THR A 72 0.10 -2.33 9.44
N ASN A 73 -0.92 -3.08 9.85
CA ASN A 73 -0.81 -4.05 10.93
C ASN A 73 -0.16 -5.36 10.46
N PHE A 74 0.19 -6.24 11.41
CA PHE A 74 0.63 -7.59 11.11
C PHE A 74 -0.54 -8.48 10.69
N HIS A 75 -0.37 -9.20 9.58
CA HIS A 75 -1.39 -10.01 8.93
C HIS A 75 -1.15 -11.50 9.16
N LEU A 76 -2.21 -12.30 9.02
CA LEU A 76 -2.10 -13.75 9.17
C LEU A 76 -1.25 -14.38 8.05
N PRO A 77 -0.48 -15.45 8.35
CA PRO A 77 0.18 -16.25 7.33
C PRO A 77 -0.81 -16.74 6.27
N LYS A 78 -0.37 -16.79 5.00
CA LYS A 78 -1.18 -17.24 3.86
C LYS A 78 -2.44 -16.40 3.58
N SER A 79 -2.51 -15.16 4.07
CA SER A 79 -3.58 -14.22 3.72
C SER A 79 -3.26 -13.42 2.45
N THR A 80 -4.30 -12.90 1.79
CA THR A 80 -4.14 -11.98 0.65
C THR A 80 -3.43 -10.68 1.04
N LEU A 81 -3.63 -10.21 2.28
CA LEU A 81 -2.89 -9.07 2.82
C LEU A 81 -1.40 -9.36 3.01
N MET A 82 -1.06 -10.59 3.43
CA MET A 82 0.35 -11.03 3.45
C MET A 82 0.96 -11.01 2.05
N MET A 83 0.22 -11.41 1.02
CA MET A 83 0.69 -11.32 -0.37
C MET A 83 0.92 -9.88 -0.80
N LEU A 84 0.01 -8.96 -0.45
CA LEU A 84 0.15 -7.52 -0.76
C LEU A 84 1.41 -6.93 -0.12
N VAL A 85 1.63 -7.13 1.18
CA VAL A 85 2.83 -6.58 1.84
C VAL A 85 4.11 -7.23 1.31
N SER A 86 4.07 -8.50 0.91
CA SER A 86 5.20 -9.19 0.27
C SER A 86 5.48 -8.66 -1.14
N ALA A 87 4.43 -8.28 -1.88
CA ALA A 87 4.58 -7.62 -3.17
C ALA A 87 5.21 -6.23 -3.01
N PHE A 88 4.85 -5.52 -1.94
CA PHE A 88 5.30 -4.16 -1.69
C PHE A 88 6.75 -4.05 -1.21
N ALA A 89 7.15 -4.85 -0.21
CA ALA A 89 8.47 -4.74 0.42
C ALA A 89 9.40 -5.94 0.14
N GLY A 90 8.97 -6.89 -0.68
CA GLY A 90 9.72 -8.09 -1.02
C GLY A 90 9.51 -9.25 -0.04
N TYR A 91 9.44 -10.47 -0.58
CA TYR A 91 9.11 -11.68 0.17
C TYR A 91 10.11 -11.99 1.29
N GLU A 92 11.42 -12.02 0.99
CA GLU A 92 12.44 -12.35 1.98
C GLU A 92 12.52 -11.31 3.11
N HIS A 93 12.31 -10.03 2.78
CA HIS A 93 12.31 -8.95 3.75
C HIS A 93 11.13 -9.08 4.73
N ILE A 94 9.91 -9.27 4.20
CA ILE A 94 8.71 -9.52 5.03
C ILE A 94 8.89 -10.79 5.86
N ARG A 95 9.44 -11.86 5.31
CA ARG A 95 9.68 -13.11 6.05
C ARG A 95 10.63 -12.91 7.23
N ALA A 96 11.72 -12.16 7.04
CA ALA A 96 12.65 -11.81 8.11
C ALA A 96 12.00 -10.92 9.17
N LEU A 97 11.21 -9.93 8.76
CA LEU A 97 10.47 -9.04 9.65
C LEU A 97 9.49 -9.83 10.55
N TYR A 98 8.72 -10.76 9.99
CA TYR A 98 7.77 -11.57 10.76
C TYR A 98 8.47 -12.49 11.75
N ARG A 99 9.60 -13.09 11.37
CA ARG A 99 10.43 -13.88 12.30
C ARG A 99 10.88 -13.05 13.49
N HIS A 100 11.32 -11.82 13.25
CA HIS A 100 11.73 -10.90 14.31
C HIS A 100 10.55 -10.55 15.22
N ALA A 101 9.41 -10.15 14.64
CA ALA A 101 8.22 -9.77 15.38
C ALA A 101 7.71 -10.90 16.28
N ILE A 102 7.72 -12.16 15.80
CA ILE A 102 7.37 -13.34 16.60
C ILE A 102 8.37 -13.53 17.75
N ALA A 103 9.68 -13.47 17.46
CA ALA A 103 10.72 -13.65 18.47
C ALA A 103 10.68 -12.57 19.57
N GLN A 104 10.24 -11.35 19.21
CA GLN A 104 10.08 -10.22 20.14
C GLN A 104 8.66 -10.10 20.72
N GLN A 105 7.79 -11.11 20.50
CA GLN A 105 6.42 -11.15 21.03
C GLN A 105 5.57 -9.92 20.69
N TYR A 106 5.72 -9.38 19.48
CA TYR A 106 4.83 -8.34 18.97
C TYR A 106 3.39 -8.85 18.96
N ARG A 107 2.44 -7.93 19.09
CA ARG A 107 1.01 -8.20 19.02
C ARG A 107 0.57 -8.14 17.56
N PHE A 108 -0.18 -9.14 17.12
CA PHE A 108 -0.60 -9.26 15.72
C PHE A 108 -2.05 -8.82 15.53
N PHE A 109 -2.48 -8.70 14.26
CA PHE A 109 -3.87 -8.49 13.86
C PHE A 109 -4.41 -7.07 14.13
N SER A 110 -5.73 -6.90 14.15
CA SER A 110 -6.41 -5.59 14.07
C SER A 110 -6.08 -4.63 15.22
N TYR A 111 -5.79 -5.16 16.41
CA TYR A 111 -5.50 -4.38 17.62
C TYR A 111 -4.05 -4.58 18.11
N GLY A 112 -3.22 -5.16 17.26
CA GLY A 112 -1.81 -5.40 17.55
C GLY A 112 -0.94 -4.19 17.27
N ASP A 113 0.34 -4.45 17.06
CA ASP A 113 1.33 -3.47 16.67
C ASP A 113 1.27 -3.18 15.16
N ALA A 114 2.02 -2.17 14.74
CA ALA A 114 2.09 -1.73 13.34
C ALA A 114 3.49 -1.93 12.75
N MET A 115 3.52 -2.03 11.43
CA MET A 115 4.71 -2.05 10.59
C MET A 115 4.75 -0.76 9.76
N LEU A 116 5.93 -0.18 9.61
CA LEU A 116 6.25 0.82 8.61
C LEU A 116 7.21 0.17 7.61
N ILE A 117 6.76 -0.03 6.38
CA ILE A 117 7.56 -0.70 5.33
C ILE A 117 7.71 0.23 4.13
N GLN A 118 8.86 0.14 3.46
CA GLN A 118 9.19 0.88 2.25
C GLN A 118 9.46 -0.12 1.12
N ARG A 119 9.16 0.28 -0.11
CA ARG A 119 9.50 -0.48 -1.33
C ARG A 119 11.00 -0.51 -1.61
#